data_AF-A0A916MLP8-F1
#
_entry.id   AF-A0A916MLP8-F1
#
_cell.length_a   1.000
_cell.length_b   1.000
_cell.length_c   1.000
_cell.angle_alpha   90.00
_cell.angle_beta   90.00
_cell.angle_gamma   90.00
#
_symmetry.space_group_name_H-M   'P 1'
#
loop_
_entity.id
_entity.type
_entity.pdbx_description
1 polymer ?
#
loop_
_entity_poly.entity_id
_entity_poly.type
_entity_poly.pdbx_seq_one_letter_code
_entity_poly.pdbx_strand_id
1 'polypeptide(L)'
;MNKKDSRLQRARQSRARIALQGAVRLAVHRTNSHIYAQVIAATGDRVLASASTAEADLKKELKSGSNIAAATAVGKRIAERAKSAGVETVAFDRSGFRYHGRVKALADAAREGGLKFSGRSIMAKMQQREESKDGLREKMISINRVTKVVKGGRILGFAALTVVGDGDGGVGMGKGKAKEVPVAVQKAMEQARRKLVKVRLKGGTLHHTVEGRHGATKVFMQPASEGTGIIAGGPMRAVFEVVGVTDVLAKCHGSTNPYNVVRATLNALEALSTPGEIAAKRGMTVEQILGA
;
A
#
# COMPACT_ATOMS: atom_id res chain seq x y z
N MET A 1 -28.56 -14.68 -24.08
CA MET A 1 -27.89 -13.40 -24.42
C MET A 1 -26.76 -13.66 -25.42
N ASN A 2 -26.77 -13.01 -26.59
CA ASN A 2 -25.80 -13.28 -27.65
C ASN A 2 -24.37 -12.80 -27.24
N LYS A 3 -23.31 -13.48 -27.71
CA LYS A 3 -21.90 -13.14 -27.41
C LYS A 3 -21.56 -11.70 -27.82
N LYS A 4 -22.21 -11.20 -28.88
CA LYS A 4 -22.12 -9.81 -29.35
C LYS A 4 -22.65 -8.82 -28.31
N ASP A 5 -23.80 -9.10 -27.71
CA ASP A 5 -24.46 -8.22 -26.74
C ASP A 5 -23.69 -8.17 -25.41
N SER A 6 -23.19 -9.30 -24.94
CA SER A 6 -22.35 -9.37 -23.74
C SER A 6 -21.02 -8.61 -23.91
N ARG A 7 -20.45 -8.62 -25.11
CA ARG A 7 -19.29 -7.77 -25.43
C ARG A 7 -19.66 -6.28 -25.39
N LEU A 8 -20.78 -5.91 -26.02
CA LEU A 8 -21.24 -4.52 -26.05
C LEU A 8 -21.54 -4.00 -24.64
N GLN A 9 -22.17 -4.80 -23.77
CA GLN A 9 -22.37 -4.43 -22.36
C GLN A 9 -21.06 -4.19 -21.61
N ARG A 10 -20.05 -5.06 -21.77
CA ARG A 10 -18.71 -4.85 -21.17
C ARG A 10 -18.03 -3.58 -21.69
N ALA A 11 -18.25 -3.23 -22.95
CA ALA A 11 -17.72 -2.00 -23.54
C ALA A 11 -18.43 -0.75 -23.01
N ARG A 12 -19.73 -0.82 -22.68
CA ARG A 12 -20.48 0.33 -22.13
C ARG A 12 -19.84 0.86 -20.84
N GLN A 13 -19.47 -0.02 -19.91
CA GLN A 13 -18.87 0.39 -18.64
C GLN A 13 -17.52 1.10 -18.84
N SER A 14 -16.64 0.59 -19.71
CA SER A 14 -15.35 1.23 -19.98
C SER A 14 -15.51 2.56 -20.73
N ARG A 15 -16.48 2.65 -21.64
CA ARG A 15 -16.75 3.87 -22.40
C ARG A 15 -17.37 4.97 -21.55
N ALA A 16 -18.28 4.64 -20.64
CA ALA A 16 -18.85 5.60 -19.71
C ALA A 16 -17.77 6.26 -18.83
N ARG A 17 -16.81 5.46 -18.34
CA ARG A 17 -15.67 5.98 -17.57
C ARG A 17 -14.78 6.91 -18.41
N ILE A 18 -14.46 6.54 -19.65
CA ILE A 18 -13.62 7.34 -20.54
C ILE A 18 -14.32 8.66 -20.92
N ALA A 19 -15.63 8.63 -21.15
CA ALA A 19 -16.43 9.81 -21.44
C ALA A 19 -16.43 10.80 -20.26
N LEU A 20 -16.57 10.30 -19.03
CA LEU A 20 -16.50 11.13 -17.82
C LEU A 20 -15.13 11.81 -17.64
N GLN A 21 -14.06 11.19 -18.14
CA GLN A 21 -12.71 11.76 -18.09
C GLN A 21 -12.42 12.79 -19.20
N GLY A 22 -13.32 12.99 -20.16
CA GLY A 22 -13.09 13.90 -21.29
C GLY A 22 -11.85 13.56 -22.11
N ALA A 23 -11.41 12.30 -22.12
CA ALA A 23 -10.17 11.88 -22.74
C ALA A 23 -10.38 11.44 -24.20
N VAL A 24 -9.41 11.79 -25.07
CA VAL A 24 -9.32 11.23 -26.43
C VAL A 24 -9.19 9.70 -26.32
N ARG A 25 -9.93 8.96 -27.14
CA ARG A 25 -10.11 7.50 -26.99
C ARG A 25 -9.54 6.73 -28.19
N LEU A 26 -8.64 5.77 -27.94
CA LEU A 26 -8.17 4.80 -28.95
C LEU A 26 -9.05 3.56 -28.87
N ALA A 27 -9.99 3.42 -29.80
CA ALA A 27 -10.88 2.27 -29.90
C ALA A 27 -10.30 1.21 -30.83
N VAL A 28 -10.27 -0.04 -30.36
CA VAL A 28 -9.88 -1.21 -31.17
C VAL A 28 -11.10 -2.05 -31.51
N HIS A 29 -11.27 -2.36 -32.80
CA HIS A 29 -12.25 -3.34 -33.27
C HIS A 29 -11.55 -4.44 -34.05
N ARG A 30 -11.93 -5.70 -33.83
CA ARG A 30 -11.40 -6.84 -34.57
C ARG A 30 -12.52 -7.73 -35.10
N THR A 31 -12.31 -8.24 -36.29
CA THR A 31 -13.07 -9.34 -36.90
C THR A 31 -12.15 -10.56 -37.00
N ASN A 32 -12.66 -11.65 -37.56
CA ASN A 32 -11.82 -12.84 -37.78
C ASN A 32 -10.63 -12.50 -38.69
N SER A 33 -10.87 -11.70 -39.73
CA SER A 33 -9.89 -11.42 -40.79
C SER A 33 -9.19 -10.06 -40.69
N HIS A 34 -9.74 -9.09 -39.95
CA HIS A 34 -9.21 -7.72 -39.91
C HIS A 34 -9.15 -7.11 -38.51
N ILE A 35 -8.29 -6.10 -38.35
CA ILE A 35 -8.21 -5.27 -37.14
C ILE A 35 -8.20 -3.79 -37.53
N TYR A 36 -8.93 -3.01 -36.74
CA TYR A 36 -9.18 -1.59 -36.93
C TYR A 36 -8.86 -0.85 -35.64
N ALA A 37 -8.18 0.29 -35.76
CA ALA A 37 -7.90 1.21 -34.68
C ALA A 37 -8.34 2.61 -35.06
N GLN A 38 -9.03 3.28 -34.14
CA GLN A 38 -9.53 4.65 -34.34
C GLN A 38 -9.24 5.49 -33.11
N VAL A 39 -8.67 6.67 -33.31
CA VAL A 39 -8.52 7.71 -32.30
C VAL A 39 -9.71 8.66 -32.43
N ILE A 40 -10.58 8.66 -31.43
CA ILE A 40 -11.83 9.43 -31.41
C ILE A 40 -11.64 10.61 -30.45
N ALA A 41 -12.08 11.80 -30.86
CA ALA A 41 -12.02 13.00 -30.03
C ALA A 41 -12.78 12.83 -28.69
N ALA A 42 -12.42 13.64 -27.70
CA ALA A 42 -13.01 13.61 -26.36
C ALA A 42 -14.53 13.77 -26.34
N THR A 43 -15.08 14.58 -27.26
CA THR A 43 -16.52 14.83 -27.39
C THR A 43 -17.25 13.68 -28.10
N GLY A 44 -16.52 12.82 -28.82
CA GLY A 44 -17.10 11.69 -29.56
C GLY A 44 -17.59 12.02 -30.97
N ASP A 45 -17.59 13.30 -31.38
CA ASP A 45 -18.22 13.76 -32.63
C ASP A 45 -17.38 13.49 -33.88
N ARG A 46 -16.04 13.41 -33.73
CA ARG A 46 -15.11 13.21 -34.85
C ARG A 46 -14.01 12.20 -34.56
N VAL A 47 -13.59 11.48 -35.61
CA VAL A 47 -12.41 10.60 -35.60
C VAL A 47 -11.20 11.41 -36.05
N LEU A 48 -10.17 11.46 -35.21
CA LEU A 48 -8.95 12.25 -35.44
C LEU A 48 -7.90 11.47 -36.26
N ALA A 49 -7.83 10.16 -36.06
CA ALA A 49 -6.96 9.27 -36.83
C ALA A 49 -7.58 7.88 -36.91
N SER A 50 -7.36 7.19 -38.03
CA SER A 50 -7.75 5.78 -38.18
C SER A 50 -6.63 4.99 -38.84
N ALA A 51 -6.57 3.70 -38.57
CA ALA A 51 -5.66 2.76 -39.22
C ALA A 51 -6.32 1.38 -39.26
N SER A 52 -6.20 0.68 -40.39
CA SER A 52 -6.73 -0.68 -40.50
C SER A 52 -5.93 -1.57 -41.44
N THR A 53 -6.04 -2.89 -41.24
CA THR A 53 -5.49 -3.87 -42.18
C THR A 53 -6.26 -3.97 -43.50
N ALA A 54 -7.34 -3.18 -43.66
CA ALA A 54 -8.13 -3.11 -44.89
C ALA A 54 -7.72 -1.94 -45.81
N GLU A 55 -6.81 -1.06 -45.36
CA GLU A 55 -6.24 -0.01 -46.19
C GLU A 55 -5.40 -0.59 -47.33
N ALA A 56 -5.47 0.01 -48.51
CA ALA A 56 -4.80 -0.50 -49.71
C ALA A 56 -3.28 -0.64 -49.52
N ASP A 57 -2.66 0.27 -48.76
CA ASP A 57 -1.22 0.30 -48.51
C ASP A 57 -0.79 -0.86 -47.60
N LEU A 58 -1.47 -1.03 -46.46
CA LEU A 58 -1.20 -2.11 -45.51
C LEU A 58 -1.59 -3.49 -46.06
N LYS A 59 -2.57 -3.57 -46.95
CA LYS A 59 -3.00 -4.82 -47.58
C LYS A 59 -1.96 -5.38 -48.55
N LYS A 60 -1.16 -4.52 -49.18
CA LYS A 60 -0.06 -4.93 -50.09
C LYS A 60 1.15 -5.43 -49.30
N GLU A 61 1.41 -4.84 -48.13
CA GLU A 61 2.56 -5.18 -47.27
C GLU A 61 2.33 -6.43 -46.40
N LEU A 62 1.07 -6.77 -46.08
CA LEU A 62 0.73 -7.84 -45.15
C LEU A 62 0.19 -9.09 -45.86
N LYS A 63 0.78 -10.26 -45.54
CA LYS A 63 0.30 -11.57 -46.03
C LYS A 63 -1.09 -11.96 -45.51
N SER A 64 -1.48 -11.49 -44.32
CA SER A 64 -2.81 -11.74 -43.72
C SER A 64 -3.16 -10.68 -42.67
N GLY A 65 -4.42 -10.25 -42.65
CA GLY A 65 -4.95 -9.26 -41.69
C GLY A 65 -5.33 -9.84 -40.31
N SER A 66 -5.25 -11.16 -40.12
CA SER A 66 -5.71 -11.84 -38.90
C SER A 66 -4.61 -12.09 -37.86
N ASN A 67 -3.35 -11.73 -38.15
CA ASN A 67 -2.20 -12.17 -37.36
C ASN A 67 -1.71 -11.10 -36.38
N ILE A 68 -0.81 -11.50 -35.47
CA ILE A 68 -0.22 -10.60 -34.47
C ILE A 68 0.65 -9.52 -35.16
N ALA A 69 1.43 -9.88 -36.17
CA ALA A 69 2.26 -8.95 -36.93
C ALA A 69 1.43 -7.82 -37.59
N ALA A 70 0.26 -8.16 -38.13
CA ALA A 70 -0.67 -7.18 -38.71
C ALA A 70 -1.21 -6.21 -37.65
N ALA A 71 -1.46 -6.68 -36.43
CA ALA A 71 -1.88 -5.83 -35.32
C ALA A 71 -0.76 -4.88 -34.85
N THR A 72 0.49 -5.34 -34.86
CA THR A 72 1.68 -4.51 -34.58
C THR A 72 1.85 -3.41 -35.63
N ALA A 73 1.70 -3.72 -36.92
CA ALA A 73 1.79 -2.75 -38.01
C ALA A 73 0.73 -1.65 -37.89
N VAL A 74 -0.53 -2.03 -37.63
CA VAL A 74 -1.61 -1.06 -37.37
C VAL A 74 -1.33 -0.20 -36.13
N GLY A 75 -0.75 -0.79 -35.07
CA GLY A 75 -0.37 -0.07 -33.85
C GLY A 75 0.70 1.00 -34.06
N LYS A 76 1.70 0.75 -34.92
CA LYS A 76 2.70 1.76 -35.31
C LYS A 76 2.08 2.87 -36.15
N ARG A 77 1.29 2.50 -37.16
CA ARG A 77 0.66 3.45 -38.10
C ARG A 77 -0.33 4.39 -37.42
N ILE A 78 -1.11 3.89 -36.45
CA ILE A 78 -2.05 4.74 -35.71
C ILE A 78 -1.32 5.72 -34.80
N ALA A 79 -0.15 5.35 -34.26
CA ALA A 79 0.64 6.25 -33.43
C ALA A 79 1.26 7.40 -34.24
N GLU A 80 1.77 7.11 -35.44
CA GLU A 80 2.24 8.15 -36.39
C GLU A 80 1.12 9.13 -36.74
N ARG A 81 -0.04 8.61 -37.18
CA ARG A 81 -1.19 9.45 -37.56
C ARG A 81 -1.76 10.23 -36.38
N ALA A 82 -1.76 9.66 -35.18
CA ALA A 82 -2.21 10.34 -33.96
C ALA A 82 -1.27 11.49 -33.55
N LYS A 83 0.04 11.32 -33.72
CA LYS A 83 1.03 12.39 -33.52
C LYS A 83 0.86 13.51 -34.54
N SER A 84 0.65 13.18 -35.82
CA SER A 84 0.34 14.18 -36.85
C SER A 84 -0.95 14.95 -36.54
N ALA A 85 -1.91 14.33 -35.85
CA ALA A 85 -3.13 14.96 -35.37
C ALA A 85 -2.97 15.67 -34.00
N GLY A 86 -1.76 15.76 -33.45
CA GLY A 86 -1.47 16.47 -32.19
C GLY A 86 -1.92 15.75 -30.91
N VAL A 87 -2.16 14.44 -30.95
CA VAL A 87 -2.67 13.67 -29.81
C VAL A 87 -1.55 12.87 -29.14
N GLU A 88 -1.14 13.27 -27.94
CA GLU A 88 -0.11 12.56 -27.16
C GLU A 88 -0.68 11.55 -26.15
N THR A 89 -1.81 11.90 -25.54
CA THR A 89 -2.41 11.14 -24.43
C THR A 89 -3.76 10.56 -24.85
N VAL A 90 -3.92 9.24 -24.69
CA VAL A 90 -5.09 8.53 -25.18
C VAL A 90 -5.59 7.48 -24.19
N ALA A 91 -6.90 7.40 -23.97
CA ALA A 91 -7.51 6.32 -23.21
C ALA A 91 -7.73 5.09 -24.11
N PHE A 92 -7.19 3.93 -23.72
CA PHE A 92 -7.30 2.70 -24.52
C PHE A 92 -8.64 1.99 -24.31
N ASP A 93 -9.51 2.00 -25.33
CA ASP A 93 -10.77 1.25 -25.37
C ASP A 93 -10.63 -0.07 -26.13
N ARG A 94 -10.62 -1.17 -25.37
CA ARG A 94 -10.61 -2.54 -25.90
C ARG A 94 -11.94 -3.00 -26.51
N SER A 95 -12.97 -2.15 -26.57
CA SER A 95 -14.30 -2.44 -27.14
C SER A 95 -14.93 -3.76 -26.64
N GLY A 96 -14.70 -4.09 -25.36
CA GLY A 96 -15.20 -5.32 -24.73
C GLY A 96 -14.44 -6.61 -25.09
N PHE A 97 -13.39 -6.54 -25.93
CA PHE A 97 -12.50 -7.67 -26.16
C PHE A 97 -11.58 -7.91 -24.95
N ARG A 98 -11.15 -9.17 -24.76
CA ARG A 98 -10.14 -9.50 -23.76
C ARG A 98 -8.77 -8.97 -24.21
N TYR A 99 -7.96 -8.50 -23.27
CA TYR A 99 -6.62 -7.96 -23.54
C TYR A 99 -5.62 -9.11 -23.72
N HIS A 100 -5.59 -9.71 -24.90
CA HIS A 100 -4.66 -10.79 -25.27
C HIS A 100 -4.39 -10.78 -26.78
N GLY A 101 -3.34 -11.49 -27.20
CA GLY A 101 -2.99 -11.69 -28.61
C GLY A 101 -2.96 -10.38 -29.38
N ARG A 102 -3.72 -10.30 -30.49
CA ARG A 102 -3.80 -9.13 -31.36
C ARG A 102 -4.10 -7.80 -30.66
N VAL A 103 -5.00 -7.78 -29.66
CA VAL A 103 -5.37 -6.54 -28.96
C VAL A 103 -4.23 -6.04 -28.07
N LYS A 104 -3.46 -6.98 -27.48
CA LYS A 104 -2.27 -6.66 -26.70
C LYS A 104 -1.16 -6.14 -27.62
N ALA A 105 -0.88 -6.83 -28.73
CA ALA A 105 0.16 -6.45 -29.67
C ALA A 105 -0.05 -5.07 -30.30
N LEU A 106 -1.29 -4.71 -30.66
CA LEU A 106 -1.61 -3.37 -31.15
C LEU A 106 -1.39 -2.30 -30.07
N ALA A 107 -1.81 -2.58 -28.83
CA ALA A 107 -1.63 -1.66 -27.71
C ALA A 107 -0.15 -1.43 -27.37
N ASP A 108 0.65 -2.50 -27.37
CA ASP A 108 2.08 -2.41 -27.06
C ASP A 108 2.84 -1.69 -28.19
N ALA A 109 2.52 -1.97 -29.46
CA ALA A 109 3.08 -1.26 -30.61
C ALA A 109 2.71 0.24 -30.65
N ALA A 110 1.48 0.59 -30.25
CA ALA A 110 1.06 1.99 -30.16
C ALA A 110 1.79 2.75 -29.03
N ARG A 111 2.15 2.07 -27.93
CA ARG A 111 3.00 2.65 -26.87
C ARG A 111 4.43 2.87 -27.34
N GLU A 112 5.01 1.90 -28.04
CA GLU A 112 6.35 2.03 -28.65
C GLU A 112 6.37 3.15 -29.68
N GLY A 113 5.26 3.32 -30.43
CA GLY A 113 5.04 4.46 -31.32
C GLY A 113 4.88 5.81 -30.61
N GLY A 114 4.91 5.86 -29.28
CA GLY A 114 4.94 7.07 -28.47
C GLY A 114 3.60 7.59 -27.95
N LEU A 115 2.50 6.81 -28.07
CA LEU A 115 1.22 7.19 -27.45
C LEU A 115 1.20 6.84 -25.96
N LYS A 116 0.88 7.82 -25.11
CA LYS A 116 0.77 7.63 -23.65
C LYS A 116 -0.65 7.19 -23.30
N PHE A 117 -0.80 5.96 -22.80
CA PHE A 117 -2.12 5.46 -22.37
C PHE A 117 -2.47 5.92 -20.96
N SER A 118 -3.50 6.76 -20.83
CA SER A 118 -4.01 7.28 -19.55
C SER A 118 -4.73 6.21 -18.69
N GLY A 119 -4.76 4.95 -19.14
CA GLY A 119 -5.63 3.92 -18.58
C GLY A 119 -4.95 2.74 -17.87
N ARG A 120 -3.62 2.66 -17.75
CA ARG A 120 -2.95 1.56 -17.02
C ARG A 120 -1.49 1.87 -16.67
N SER A 121 -1.28 2.48 -15.51
CA SER A 121 0.00 2.43 -14.77
C SER A 121 -0.11 2.95 -13.33
N ILE A 122 -1.29 2.86 -12.70
CA ILE A 122 -1.43 3.13 -11.26
C ILE A 122 -1.11 1.85 -10.46
N MET A 123 -1.53 0.65 -10.90
CA MET A 123 -1.35 -0.57 -10.10
C MET A 123 0.09 -1.12 -10.07
N ALA A 124 0.85 -1.11 -11.17
CA ALA A 124 2.23 -1.63 -11.17
C ALA A 124 3.24 -0.67 -10.50
N LYS A 125 2.99 0.64 -10.53
CA LYS A 125 3.76 1.64 -9.77
C LYS A 125 3.30 1.78 -8.32
N MET A 126 2.12 1.28 -7.95
CA MET A 126 1.68 1.18 -6.55
C MET A 126 2.30 -0.02 -5.84
N GLN A 127 2.45 -1.17 -6.51
CA GLN A 127 2.91 -2.40 -5.85
C GLN A 127 4.37 -2.34 -5.35
N GLN A 128 5.27 -1.64 -6.05
CA GLN A 128 6.64 -1.40 -5.54
C GLN A 128 6.73 -0.19 -4.59
N ARG A 129 5.67 0.62 -4.47
CA ARG A 129 5.65 1.80 -3.60
C ARG A 129 4.84 1.58 -2.33
N GLU A 130 4.16 0.45 -2.17
CA GLU A 130 3.39 0.09 -0.96
C GLU A 130 4.25 -0.59 0.12
N GLU A 131 5.37 -1.23 -0.22
CA GLU A 131 6.29 -1.77 0.80
C GLU A 131 7.00 -0.68 1.63
N SER A 132 6.89 0.60 1.27
CA SER A 132 7.58 1.71 1.97
C SER A 132 6.70 2.94 2.25
N LYS A 133 5.36 2.80 2.29
CA LYS A 133 4.44 3.95 2.28
C LYS A 133 3.65 4.27 3.55
N ASP A 134 3.85 3.54 4.63
CA ASP A 134 3.11 3.82 5.86
C ASP A 134 3.81 4.84 6.77
N GLY A 135 5.06 5.18 6.49
CA GLY A 135 5.88 6.02 7.39
C GLY A 135 6.17 5.37 8.75
N LEU A 136 5.64 4.16 8.98
CA LEU A 136 5.76 3.44 10.23
C LEU A 136 7.17 2.83 10.37
N ARG A 137 7.77 3.07 11.53
CA ARG A 137 8.99 2.41 12.01
C ARG A 137 8.62 1.04 12.56
N GLU A 138 9.35 0.03 12.11
CA GLU A 138 9.13 -1.35 12.54
C GLU A 138 10.35 -1.87 13.28
N LYS A 139 10.12 -2.55 14.41
CA LYS A 139 11.18 -3.23 15.15
C LYS A 139 10.79 -4.64 15.55
N MET A 140 11.71 -5.56 15.33
CA MET A 140 11.61 -6.93 15.81
C MET A 140 12.22 -7.03 17.20
N ILE A 141 11.51 -7.66 18.14
CA ILE A 141 11.97 -7.81 19.53
C ILE A 141 12.53 -9.21 19.77
N SER A 142 11.75 -10.24 19.43
CA SER A 142 12.16 -11.63 19.69
C SER A 142 11.56 -12.58 18.68
N ILE A 143 12.35 -13.59 18.30
CA ILE A 143 11.88 -14.76 17.57
C ILE A 143 12.16 -16.00 18.41
N ASN A 144 11.12 -16.78 18.67
CA ASN A 144 11.20 -18.03 19.43
C ASN A 144 10.86 -19.20 18.51
N ARG A 145 11.70 -20.24 18.52
CA ARG A 145 11.35 -21.54 17.94
C ARG A 145 10.50 -22.32 18.96
N VAL A 146 9.23 -22.53 18.64
CA VAL A 146 8.26 -23.27 19.46
C VAL A 146 7.97 -24.62 18.84
N THR A 147 7.64 -25.63 19.66
CA THR A 147 7.46 -27.01 19.19
C THR A 147 6.15 -27.59 19.70
N LYS A 148 5.43 -28.34 18.84
CA LYS A 148 4.26 -29.14 19.21
C LYS A 148 4.63 -30.61 19.05
N VAL A 149 4.57 -31.38 20.13
CA VAL A 149 4.82 -32.82 20.12
C VAL A 149 3.58 -33.56 19.59
N VAL A 150 3.78 -34.53 18.70
CA VAL A 150 2.75 -35.39 18.11
C VAL A 150 3.26 -36.85 18.12
N LYS A 151 2.37 -37.83 17.90
CA LYS A 151 2.74 -39.26 17.92
C LYS A 151 3.92 -39.61 16.99
N GLY A 152 4.07 -38.90 15.87
CA GLY A 152 5.15 -39.11 14.89
C GLY A 152 6.35 -38.16 14.99
N GLY A 153 6.48 -37.36 16.06
CA GLY A 153 7.64 -36.47 16.25
C GLY A 153 7.29 -35.09 16.78
N ARG A 154 8.05 -34.06 16.36
CA ARG A 154 7.86 -32.67 16.79
C ARG A 154 7.62 -31.77 15.60
N ILE A 155 6.47 -31.12 15.55
CA ILE A 155 6.17 -30.07 14.58
C ILE A 155 6.74 -28.76 15.12
N LEU A 156 7.71 -28.21 14.41
CA LEU A 156 8.32 -26.92 14.74
C LEU A 156 7.47 -25.77 14.18
N GLY A 157 7.52 -24.63 14.86
CA GLY A 157 7.05 -23.35 14.36
C GLY A 157 7.85 -22.20 14.95
N PHE A 158 7.76 -21.04 14.33
CA PHE A 158 8.41 -19.82 14.80
C PHE A 158 7.35 -18.84 15.26
N ALA A 159 7.56 -18.26 16.44
CA ALA A 159 6.76 -17.19 17.00
C ALA A 159 7.59 -15.91 17.00
N ALA A 160 7.09 -14.85 16.36
CA ALA A 160 7.72 -13.55 16.32
C ALA A 160 6.91 -12.54 17.14
N LEU A 161 7.62 -11.68 17.87
CA LEU A 161 7.09 -10.49 18.54
C LEU A 161 7.69 -9.26 17.87
N THR A 162 6.82 -8.39 17.36
CA THR A 162 7.21 -7.16 16.69
C THR A 162 6.44 -5.97 17.25
N VAL A 163 6.99 -4.78 17.08
CA VAL A 163 6.35 -3.52 17.43
C VAL A 163 6.48 -2.58 16.25
N VAL A 164 5.42 -1.82 15.98
CA VAL A 164 5.32 -0.85 14.91
C VAL A 164 4.88 0.48 15.51
N GLY A 165 5.40 1.60 15.01
CA GLY A 165 4.98 2.94 15.44
C GLY A 165 5.24 3.99 14.37
N ASP A 166 4.59 5.15 14.48
CA ASP A 166 4.69 6.26 13.51
C ASP A 166 5.80 7.27 13.85
N GLY A 167 6.40 7.18 15.04
CA GLY A 167 7.37 8.16 15.54
C GLY A 167 6.73 9.43 16.12
N ASP A 168 5.40 9.56 16.05
CA ASP A 168 4.61 10.71 16.52
C ASP A 168 3.63 10.28 17.64
N GLY A 169 4.04 9.29 18.45
CA GLY A 169 3.28 8.79 19.59
C GLY A 169 2.39 7.57 19.29
N GLY A 170 2.21 7.16 18.05
CA GLY A 170 1.51 5.94 17.68
C GLY A 170 2.36 4.69 17.86
N VAL A 171 1.82 3.68 18.53
CA VAL A 171 2.52 2.39 18.73
C VAL A 171 1.56 1.21 18.80
N GLY A 172 1.99 0.08 18.25
CA GLY A 172 1.24 -1.18 18.28
C GLY A 172 2.17 -2.38 18.40
N MET A 173 1.78 -3.36 19.20
CA MET A 173 2.47 -4.65 19.28
C MET A 173 1.77 -5.72 18.45
N GLY A 174 2.56 -6.61 17.87
CA GLY A 174 2.08 -7.73 17.07
C GLY A 174 2.77 -9.03 17.45
N LYS A 175 1.99 -10.11 17.44
CA LYS A 175 2.53 -11.47 17.58
C LYS A 175 2.13 -12.30 16.35
N GLY A 176 3.08 -13.03 15.81
CA GLY A 176 2.86 -13.89 14.65
C GLY A 176 3.42 -15.27 14.89
N LYS A 177 2.73 -16.30 14.39
CA LYS A 177 3.23 -17.67 14.39
C LYS A 177 3.08 -18.31 13.02
N ALA A 178 4.14 -18.92 12.53
CA ALA A 178 4.15 -19.65 11.27
C ALA A 178 5.16 -20.80 11.29
N LYS A 179 5.22 -21.59 10.21
CA LYS A 179 6.24 -22.63 10.03
C LYS A 179 7.60 -22.06 9.67
N GLU A 180 7.62 -20.87 9.06
CA GLU A 180 8.82 -20.15 8.62
C GLU A 180 8.92 -18.79 9.30
N VAL A 181 10.14 -18.30 9.48
CA VAL A 181 10.41 -17.02 10.16
C VAL A 181 9.83 -15.81 9.41
N PRO A 182 10.05 -15.62 8.10
CA PRO A 182 9.57 -14.42 7.40
C PRO A 182 8.04 -14.28 7.46
N VAL A 183 7.33 -15.40 7.29
CA VAL A 183 5.86 -15.43 7.37
C VAL A 183 5.37 -15.15 8.79
N ALA A 184 6.10 -15.59 9.82
CA ALA A 184 5.76 -15.28 11.21
C ALA A 184 5.92 -13.79 11.51
N VAL A 185 6.99 -13.18 11.01
CA VAL A 185 7.26 -11.74 11.16
C VAL A 185 6.22 -10.91 10.42
N GLN A 186 5.88 -11.26 9.18
CA GLN A 186 4.85 -10.58 8.40
C GLN A 186 3.50 -10.57 9.11
N LYS A 187 3.08 -11.72 9.66
CA LYS A 187 1.83 -11.82 10.45
C LYS A 187 1.88 -10.97 11.73
N ALA A 188 3.05 -10.89 12.36
CA ALA A 188 3.24 -10.05 13.54
C ALA A 188 3.10 -8.56 13.15
N MET A 189 3.76 -8.11 12.09
CA MET A 189 3.66 -6.73 11.60
C MET A 189 2.23 -6.34 11.22
N GLU A 190 1.52 -7.20 10.48
CA GLU A 190 0.14 -6.92 10.11
C GLU A 190 -0.78 -6.78 11.34
N GLN A 191 -0.57 -7.61 12.36
CA GLN A 191 -1.31 -7.48 13.61
C GLN A 191 -0.96 -6.20 14.38
N ALA A 192 0.31 -5.80 14.39
CA ALA A 192 0.76 -4.58 15.06
C ALA A 192 0.11 -3.33 14.43
N ARG A 193 0.07 -3.26 13.09
CA ARG A 193 -0.54 -2.16 12.33
C ARG A 193 -2.04 -2.00 12.62
N ARG A 194 -2.75 -3.10 12.84
CA ARG A 194 -4.19 -3.08 13.19
C ARG A 194 -4.46 -2.59 14.63
N LYS A 195 -3.44 -2.58 15.49
CA LYS A 195 -3.54 -2.27 16.93
C LYS A 195 -2.69 -1.07 17.32
N LEU A 196 -2.68 -0.04 16.49
CA LEU A 196 -2.03 1.22 16.83
C LEU A 196 -2.82 1.95 17.91
N VAL A 197 -2.13 2.28 18.99
CA VAL A 197 -2.61 3.09 20.09
C VAL A 197 -1.83 4.39 20.09
N LYS A 198 -2.51 5.52 20.24
CA LYS A 198 -1.90 6.84 20.26
C LYS A 198 -1.54 7.24 21.70
N VAL A 199 -0.25 7.43 21.94
CA VAL A 199 0.34 7.89 23.19
C VAL A 199 0.52 9.40 23.14
N ARG A 200 0.29 10.06 24.28
CA ARG A 200 0.43 11.51 24.41
C ARG A 200 1.81 11.83 24.98
N LEU A 201 2.65 12.47 24.17
CA LEU A 201 4.01 12.83 24.52
C LEU A 201 4.18 14.35 24.66
N LYS A 202 5.16 14.75 25.47
CA LYS A 202 5.60 16.14 25.63
C LYS A 202 6.99 16.29 25.04
N GLY A 203 7.11 16.87 23.84
CA GLY A 203 8.42 17.22 23.26
C GLY A 203 9.42 16.06 23.20
N GLY A 204 8.95 14.82 22.96
CA GLY A 204 9.81 13.63 22.94
C GLY A 204 9.99 12.92 24.29
N THR A 205 9.42 13.41 25.40
CA THR A 205 9.41 12.73 26.70
C THR A 205 8.00 12.52 27.27
N LEU A 206 7.92 11.91 28.46
CA LEU A 206 6.68 11.64 29.21
C LEU A 206 6.20 12.87 29.99
N HIS A 207 4.91 12.93 30.34
CA HIS A 207 4.37 14.04 31.14
C HIS A 207 4.69 13.93 32.63
N HIS A 208 4.65 12.72 33.18
CA HIS A 208 4.89 12.41 34.60
C HIS A 208 5.42 10.99 34.74
N THR A 209 5.83 10.62 35.95
CA THR A 209 6.21 9.25 36.29
C THR A 209 4.99 8.32 36.22
N VAL A 210 5.13 7.19 35.53
CA VAL A 210 4.04 6.21 35.42
C VAL A 210 4.56 4.79 35.67
N GLU A 211 3.67 3.99 36.24
CA GLU A 211 3.87 2.57 36.45
C GLU A 211 2.86 1.78 35.63
N GLY A 212 3.33 0.77 34.89
CA GLY A 212 2.48 -0.17 34.18
C GLY A 212 2.69 -1.59 34.68
N ARG A 213 1.61 -2.38 34.67
CA ARG A 213 1.66 -3.77 35.11
C ARG A 213 1.00 -4.69 34.11
N HIS A 214 1.67 -5.80 33.82
CA HIS A 214 1.05 -6.92 33.13
C HIS A 214 1.51 -8.24 33.73
N GLY A 215 0.57 -8.97 34.36
CA GLY A 215 0.87 -10.17 35.12
C GLY A 215 1.88 -9.91 36.26
N ALA A 216 3.03 -10.60 36.20
CA ALA A 216 4.14 -10.48 37.15
C ALA A 216 5.22 -9.47 36.72
N THR A 217 5.02 -8.76 35.61
CA THR A 217 5.94 -7.72 35.13
C THR A 217 5.40 -6.35 35.53
N LYS A 218 6.26 -5.55 36.18
CA LYS A 218 6.00 -4.14 36.50
C LYS A 218 7.03 -3.29 35.77
N VAL A 219 6.59 -2.23 35.11
CA VAL A 219 7.46 -1.27 34.41
C VAL A 219 7.28 0.07 35.07
N PHE A 220 8.38 0.64 35.54
CA PHE A 220 8.46 2.01 36.02
C PHE A 220 9.10 2.86 34.92
N MET A 221 8.52 4.02 34.61
CA MET A 221 9.11 4.97 33.68
C MET A 221 8.95 6.41 34.18
N GLN A 222 10.00 7.19 33.97
CA GLN A 222 10.13 8.56 34.43
C GLN A 222 10.62 9.44 33.28
N PRO A 223 10.05 10.65 33.09
CA PRO A 223 10.59 11.63 32.15
C PRO A 223 12.01 12.02 32.53
N ALA A 224 12.84 12.25 31.52
CA ALA A 224 14.23 12.65 31.69
C ALA A 224 14.47 14.05 31.10
N SER A 225 15.57 14.70 31.48
CA SER A 225 16.02 15.93 30.85
C SER A 225 16.42 15.67 29.39
N GLU A 226 16.27 16.70 28.54
CA GLU A 226 16.67 16.64 27.14
C GLU A 226 18.15 16.23 27.01
N GLY A 227 18.44 15.29 26.11
CA GLY A 227 19.79 14.77 25.87
C GLY A 227 20.20 13.57 26.72
N THR A 228 19.31 13.04 27.57
CA THR A 228 19.56 11.81 28.35
C THR A 228 19.50 10.55 27.48
N GLY A 229 18.67 10.56 26.43
CA GLY A 229 18.41 9.40 25.58
C GLY A 229 17.51 8.35 26.24
N ILE A 230 17.38 7.20 25.56
CA ILE A 230 16.51 6.09 25.98
C ILE A 230 17.29 5.10 26.86
N ILE A 231 17.13 5.22 28.18
CA ILE A 231 17.70 4.28 29.16
C ILE A 231 16.61 3.28 29.55
N ALA A 232 16.54 2.18 28.80
CA ALA A 232 15.55 1.13 28.99
C ALA A 232 16.09 -0.25 28.62
N GLY A 233 15.48 -1.31 29.18
CA GLY A 233 15.74 -2.69 28.78
C GLY A 233 15.31 -2.98 27.34
N GLY A 234 15.94 -3.95 26.67
CA GLY A 234 15.80 -4.21 25.23
C GLY A 234 14.36 -4.17 24.67
N PRO A 235 13.39 -4.92 25.25
CA PRO A 235 12.01 -4.88 24.77
C PRO A 235 11.33 -3.52 24.92
N MET A 236 11.62 -2.79 26.00
CA MET A 236 11.04 -1.46 26.26
C MET A 236 11.68 -0.41 25.34
N ARG A 237 13.00 -0.49 25.15
CA ARG A 237 13.74 0.38 24.23
C ARG A 237 13.18 0.28 22.81
N ALA A 238 12.90 -0.94 22.33
CA ALA A 238 12.29 -1.14 21.03
C ALA A 238 10.92 -0.43 20.89
N VAL A 239 10.12 -0.38 21.96
CA VAL A 239 8.85 0.35 22.00
C VAL A 239 9.09 1.87 21.95
N PHE A 240 9.98 2.40 22.78
CA PHE A 240 10.25 3.85 22.83
C PHE A 240 10.78 4.41 21.51
N GLU A 241 11.66 3.67 20.83
CA GLU A 241 12.21 4.09 19.54
C GLU A 241 11.16 4.19 18.42
N VAL A 242 10.19 3.27 18.39
CA VAL A 242 9.12 3.30 17.38
C VAL A 242 8.01 4.30 17.72
N VAL A 243 7.78 4.57 19.01
CA VAL A 243 6.85 5.62 19.47
C VAL A 243 7.40 7.01 19.12
N GLY A 244 8.73 7.19 19.13
CA GLY A 244 9.39 8.48 18.95
C GLY A 244 9.79 9.19 20.25
N VAL A 245 9.92 8.44 21.35
CA VAL A 245 10.44 8.98 22.62
C VAL A 245 11.96 9.14 22.52
N THR A 246 12.47 10.32 22.82
CA THR A 246 13.91 10.63 22.80
C THR A 246 14.54 10.38 24.16
N ASP A 247 13.91 10.86 25.23
CA ASP A 247 14.49 10.94 26.57
C ASP A 247 13.57 10.29 27.61
N VAL A 248 13.99 9.15 28.17
CA VAL A 248 13.23 8.43 29.19
C VAL A 248 14.12 7.51 30.03
N LEU A 249 13.83 7.46 31.33
CA LEU A 249 14.38 6.48 32.25
C LEU A 249 13.32 5.42 32.50
N ALA A 250 13.60 4.16 32.15
CA ALA A 250 12.65 3.07 32.36
C ALA A 250 13.31 1.82 32.92
N LYS A 251 12.68 1.25 33.95
CA LYS A 251 13.12 0.00 34.58
C LYS A 251 11.98 -1.01 34.65
N CYS A 252 12.32 -2.25 34.32
CA CYS A 252 11.46 -3.41 34.52
C CYS A 252 11.80 -4.06 35.87
N HIS A 253 10.77 -4.32 36.67
CA HIS A 253 10.84 -5.10 37.90
C HIS A 253 9.99 -6.37 37.77
N GLY A 254 10.49 -7.48 38.31
CA GLY A 254 9.84 -8.79 38.24
C GLY A 254 10.20 -9.58 36.97
N SER A 255 9.20 -10.15 36.30
CA SER A 255 9.44 -11.03 35.14
C SER A 255 9.98 -10.27 33.92
N THR A 256 11.04 -10.80 33.32
CA THR A 256 11.75 -10.23 32.16
C THR A 256 11.28 -10.79 30.81
N ASN A 257 10.15 -11.50 30.77
CA ASN A 257 9.59 -12.06 29.53
C ASN A 257 9.24 -10.92 28.54
N PRO A 258 9.83 -10.86 27.33
CA PRO A 258 9.63 -9.78 26.37
C PRO A 258 8.15 -9.49 26.05
N TYR A 259 7.30 -10.53 25.99
CA TYR A 259 5.87 -10.35 25.73
C TYR A 259 5.16 -9.56 26.83
N ASN A 260 5.48 -9.85 28.09
CA ASN A 260 4.84 -9.20 29.23
C ASN A 260 5.43 -7.80 29.47
N VAL A 261 6.74 -7.65 29.25
CA VAL A 261 7.41 -6.34 29.31
C VAL A 261 6.79 -5.37 28.33
N VAL A 262 6.66 -5.74 27.05
CA VAL A 262 6.05 -4.86 26.02
C VAL A 262 4.61 -4.49 26.38
N ARG A 263 3.81 -5.45 26.86
CA ARG A 263 2.43 -5.16 27.29
C ARG A 263 2.36 -4.24 28.51
N ALA A 264 3.22 -4.45 29.50
CA ALA A 264 3.29 -3.60 30.67
C ALA A 264 3.73 -2.17 30.29
N THR A 265 4.66 -2.03 29.34
CA THR A 265 5.06 -0.74 28.79
C THR A 265 3.91 -0.04 28.06
N LEU A 266 3.18 -0.75 27.19
CA LEU A 266 2.01 -0.17 26.51
C LEU A 266 0.92 0.26 27.50
N ASN A 267 0.66 -0.55 28.53
CA ASN A 267 -0.29 -0.21 29.58
C ASN A 267 0.12 1.05 30.38
N ALA A 268 1.42 1.21 30.67
CA ALA A 268 1.92 2.44 31.30
C ALA A 268 1.75 3.66 30.38
N LEU A 269 2.04 3.51 29.09
CA LEU A 269 1.91 4.60 28.11
C LEU A 269 0.44 5.00 27.88
N GLU A 270 -0.49 4.04 27.93
CA GLU A 270 -1.93 4.31 27.87
C GLU A 270 -2.45 5.03 29.12
N ALA A 271 -1.82 4.82 30.28
CA ALA A 271 -2.19 5.50 31.52
C ALA A 271 -1.73 6.97 31.59
N LEU A 272 -0.88 7.41 30.66
CA LEU A 272 -0.42 8.80 30.61
C LEU A 272 -1.59 9.75 30.38
N SER A 273 -1.74 10.68 31.32
CA SER A 273 -2.68 11.79 31.22
C SER A 273 -1.94 13.10 30.96
N THR A 274 -2.48 13.90 30.05
CA THR A 274 -2.00 15.26 29.81
C THR A 274 -2.51 16.21 30.89
N PRO A 275 -1.77 17.28 31.24
CA PRO A 275 -2.26 18.31 32.17
C PRO A 275 -3.63 18.87 31.76
N GLY A 276 -3.87 19.05 30.47
CA GLY A 276 -5.17 19.50 29.95
C GLY A 276 -6.33 18.53 30.22
N GLU A 277 -6.10 17.22 30.15
CA GLU A 277 -7.14 16.24 30.49
C GLU A 277 -7.44 16.20 31.98
N ILE A 278 -6.41 16.34 32.82
CA ILE A 278 -6.60 16.37 34.27
C ILE A 278 -7.33 17.67 34.66
N ALA A 279 -6.99 18.79 34.03
CA ALA A 279 -7.67 20.08 34.18
C ALA A 279 -9.16 19.98 33.84
N ALA A 280 -9.48 19.40 32.68
CA ALA A 280 -10.86 19.17 32.26
C ALA A 280 -11.62 18.24 33.22
N LYS A 281 -10.98 17.18 33.73
CA LYS A 281 -11.59 16.26 34.71
C LYS A 281 -11.86 16.92 36.06
N ARG A 282 -11.01 17.86 36.49
CA ARG A 282 -11.10 18.53 37.79
C ARG A 282 -11.83 19.88 37.75
N GLY A 283 -12.14 20.41 36.56
CA GLY A 283 -12.76 21.72 36.40
C GLY A 283 -11.86 22.90 36.78
N MET A 284 -10.53 22.72 36.70
CA MET A 284 -9.52 23.72 37.03
C MET A 284 -8.79 24.20 35.77
N THR A 285 -8.12 25.34 35.84
CA THR A 285 -7.26 25.79 34.72
C THR A 285 -5.96 24.99 34.68
N VAL A 286 -5.30 24.95 33.50
CA VAL A 286 -4.04 24.19 33.33
C VAL A 286 -2.92 24.75 34.21
N GLU A 287 -2.90 26.07 34.42
CA GLU A 287 -1.93 26.77 35.26
C GLU A 287 -2.02 26.32 36.72
N GLN A 288 -3.24 26.23 37.27
CA GLN A 288 -3.49 25.75 38.64
C GLN A 288 -3.01 24.32 38.88
N ILE A 289 -2.99 23.48 37.84
CA ILE A 289 -2.52 22.08 37.95
C ILE A 289 -1.01 21.97 37.82
N LEU A 290 -0.39 22.84 37.01
CA LEU A 290 1.07 22.88 36.87
C LEU A 290 1.75 23.57 38.06
N GLY A 291 0.97 24.23 38.94
CA GLY A 291 1.49 24.91 40.12
C GLY A 291 2.31 26.15 39.80
N ALA A 292 2.03 26.76 38.64
CA ALA A 292 2.62 28.02 38.20
C ALA A 292 1.73 29.21 38.60
#